data_AF-A0A914P2G6-F1
#
_entry.id   AF-A0A914P2G6-F1
#
_cell.length_a   1.000
_cell.length_b   1.000
_cell.length_c   1.000
_cell.angle_alpha   90.00
_cell.angle_beta   90.00
_cell.angle_gamma   90.00
#
_symmetry.space_group_name_H-M   'P 1'
#
loop_
_entity.id
_entity.type
_entity.pdbx_description
1 polymer ?
#
loop_
_entity_poly.entity_id
_entity_poly.type
_entity_poly.pdbx_seq_one_letter_code
_entity_poly.pdbx_strand_id
1 'polypeptide(L)'
;MSLLQFFDKYQIPELKDKVESVLIGKISPVSVCRLTNSAILTNSKKLKDECMKFLEVSFASKTPLSDIEILDKDIAFEILQNLVCHSVKTE
;
A
#
# COMPACT_ATOMS: atom_id res chain seq x y z
N MET A 1 5.93 -8.73 13.91
CA MET A 1 4.54 -9.04 13.56
C MET A 1 3.70 -7.79 13.83
N SER A 2 3.02 -7.24 12.83
CA SER A 2 2.15 -6.05 12.99
C SER A 2 0.78 -6.45 13.57
N LEU A 3 0.02 -5.49 14.11
CA LEU A 3 -1.35 -5.75 14.59
C LEU A 3 -2.25 -6.30 13.48
N LEU A 4 -2.09 -5.82 12.25
CA LEU A 4 -2.81 -6.33 11.08
C LEU A 4 -2.47 -7.81 10.83
N GLN A 5 -1.19 -8.19 10.89
CA GLN A 5 -0.75 -9.58 10.75
C GLN A 5 -1.23 -10.45 11.91
N PHE A 6 -1.30 -9.91 13.12
CA PHE A 6 -1.83 -10.62 14.27
C PHE A 6 -3.31 -10.95 14.08
N PHE A 7 -4.14 -9.96 13.78
CA PHE A 7 -5.58 -10.18 13.60
C PHE A 7 -5.91 -11.04 12.38
N ASP A 8 -5.10 -10.96 11.32
CA ASP A 8 -5.19 -11.86 10.18
C ASP A 8 -4.86 -13.32 10.57
N LYS A 9 -3.73 -13.53 11.26
CA LYS A 9 -3.29 -14.87 11.70
C LYS A 9 -4.30 -15.55 12.63
N TYR A 10 -4.91 -14.80 13.55
CA TYR A 10 -5.88 -15.32 14.50
C TYR A 10 -7.33 -15.27 13.99
N GLN A 11 -7.54 -14.89 12.72
CA GLN A 11 -8.87 -14.81 12.08
C GLN A 11 -9.87 -13.97 12.88
N ILE A 12 -9.46 -12.76 13.29
CA ILE A 12 -10.31 -11.81 14.01
C ILE A 12 -10.73 -10.67 13.05
N PRO A 13 -11.74 -10.88 12.18
CA PRO A 13 -12.05 -9.97 11.08
C PRO A 13 -12.46 -8.57 11.55
N GLU A 14 -13.24 -8.46 12.62
CA GLU A 14 -13.72 -7.15 13.12
C GLU A 14 -12.58 -6.23 13.57
N LEU A 15 -11.54 -6.79 14.19
CA LEU A 15 -10.37 -6.04 14.62
C LEU A 15 -9.42 -5.77 13.44
N LYS A 16 -9.32 -6.72 12.50
CA LYS A 16 -8.59 -6.52 11.26
C LYS A 16 -9.14 -5.34 10.48
N ASP A 17 -10.46 -5.26 10.28
CA ASP A 17 -11.12 -4.18 9.56
C ASP A 17 -10.94 -2.81 10.24
N LYS A 18 -10.99 -2.77 11.59
CA LYS A 18 -10.71 -1.56 12.36
C LYS A 18 -9.28 -1.09 12.18
N VAL A 19 -8.31 -2.01 12.26
CA VAL A 19 -6.90 -1.67 12.03
C VAL A 19 -6.69 -1.21 10.59
N GLU A 20 -7.29 -1.88 9.61
CA GLU A 20 -7.22 -1.50 8.20
C GLU A 20 -7.69 -0.06 8.00
N SER A 21 -8.84 0.30 8.56
CA SER A 21 -9.40 1.66 8.48
C SER A 21 -8.49 2.72 9.12
N VAL A 22 -7.88 2.41 10.27
CA VAL A 22 -6.92 3.30 10.94
C VAL A 22 -5.64 3.47 10.12
N LEU A 23 -5.16 2.41 9.48
CA LEU A 23 -3.95 2.45 8.65
C LEU A 23 -4.18 3.25 7.36
N ILE A 24 -5.36 3.14 6.75
CA ILE A 24 -5.74 3.95 5.57
C ILE A 24 -5.68 5.44 5.91
N GLY A 25 -6.20 5.86 7.06
CA GLY A 25 -6.12 7.26 7.52
C GLY A 25 -4.71 7.75 7.86
N LYS A 26 -3.69 6.88 7.82
CA LYS A 26 -2.29 7.18 8.14
C LYS A 26 -1.34 6.91 6.97
N ILE A 27 -1.87 6.76 5.76
CA ILE A 27 -1.03 6.66 4.55
C ILE A 27 -0.30 7.98 4.36
N SER A 28 1.02 7.89 4.15
CA SER A 28 1.93 9.01 3.95
C SER A 28 3.11 8.54 3.09
N PRO A 29 3.92 9.44 2.51
CA PRO A 29 5.07 9.05 1.68
C PRO A 29 6.04 8.10 2.39
N VAL A 30 6.24 8.31 3.69
CA VAL A 30 7.15 7.49 4.53
C VAL A 30 6.53 6.14 4.90
N SER A 31 5.20 6.07 5.05
CA SER A 31 4.51 4.86 5.52
C SER A 31 3.99 3.98 4.38
N VAL A 32 3.74 4.53 3.19
CA VAL A 32 2.97 3.87 2.14
C VAL A 32 3.57 2.53 1.72
N CYS A 33 4.88 2.43 1.50
CA CYS A 33 5.50 1.17 1.11
C CYS A 33 5.39 0.09 2.20
N ARG A 34 5.55 0.46 3.48
CA ARG A 34 5.36 -0.47 4.61
C ARG A 34 3.92 -0.96 4.71
N LEU A 35 2.97 -0.06 4.45
CA LEU A 35 1.55 -0.38 4.47
C LEU A 35 1.16 -1.26 3.30
N THR A 36 1.66 -0.99 2.09
CA THR A 36 1.49 -1.86 0.91
C THR A 36 2.00 -3.28 1.21
N ASN A 37 3.20 -3.41 1.77
CA ASN A 37 3.76 -4.71 2.15
C ASN A 37 2.88 -5.43 3.19
N SER A 38 2.44 -4.70 4.20
CA SER A 38 1.57 -5.26 5.24
C SER A 38 0.23 -5.71 4.67
N ALA A 39 -0.31 -4.96 3.71
CA ALA A 39 -1.56 -5.29 3.03
C ALA A 39 -1.43 -6.55 2.16
N ILE A 40 -0.33 -6.69 1.42
CA ILE A 40 -0.04 -7.89 0.62
C ILE A 40 0.07 -9.12 1.51
N LEU A 41 0.86 -9.05 2.59
CA LEU A 41 1.10 -10.16 3.50
C LEU A 41 -0.14 -10.62 4.27
N THR A 42 -1.14 -9.74 4.42
CA THR A 42 -2.38 -10.02 5.17
C THR A 42 -3.61 -10.10 4.28
N ASN A 43 -3.41 -10.15 2.96
CA ASN A 43 -4.49 -10.15 1.96
C ASN A 43 -5.55 -9.04 2.20
N SER A 44 -5.09 -7.87 2.63
CA SER A 44 -5.91 -6.72 3.00
C SER A 44 -6.18 -5.85 1.78
N LYS A 45 -7.24 -6.21 1.03
CA LYS A 45 -7.51 -5.61 -0.28
C LYS A 45 -7.75 -4.10 -0.20
N LYS A 46 -8.53 -3.60 0.77
CA LYS A 46 -8.86 -2.17 0.85
C LYS A 46 -7.63 -1.33 1.14
N LEU A 47 -6.80 -1.75 2.10
CA LEU A 47 -5.55 -1.07 2.42
C LEU A 47 -4.59 -1.07 1.24
N LYS A 48 -4.49 -2.20 0.51
CA LYS A 48 -3.69 -2.28 -0.70
C LYS A 48 -4.16 -1.26 -1.73
N ASP A 49 -5.44 -1.26 -2.06
CA ASP A 49 -6.01 -0.37 -3.08
C ASP A 49 -5.77 1.11 -2.74
N GLU A 50 -5.97 1.52 -1.48
CA GLU A 50 -5.72 2.90 -1.05
C GLU A 50 -4.23 3.28 -1.04
N CYS A 51 -3.33 2.36 -0.68
CA CYS A 51 -1.89 2.61 -0.78
C CYS A 51 -1.44 2.79 -2.23
N MET A 52 -1.99 1.99 -3.15
CA MET A 52 -1.66 2.09 -4.57
C MET A 52 -2.17 3.39 -5.19
N LYS A 53 -3.41 3.81 -4.87
CA LYS A 53 -3.92 5.13 -5.28
C LYS A 53 -3.04 6.28 -4.79
N PHE A 54 -2.60 6.22 -3.53
CA PHE A 54 -1.71 7.23 -2.97
C PHE A 54 -0.39 7.30 -3.74
N LEU A 55 0.19 6.15 -4.06
CA LEU A 55 1.40 6.06 -4.87
C LEU A 55 1.17 6.66 -6.25
N GLU A 56 0.13 6.25 -6.98
CA GLU A 56 -0.21 6.79 -8.30
C GLU A 56 -0.29 8.32 -8.31
N VAL A 57 -1.00 8.91 -7.34
CA VAL A 57 -1.08 10.38 -7.19
C VAL A 57 0.29 10.99 -6.89
N SER A 58 1.09 10.35 -6.03
CA SER A 58 2.43 10.83 -5.66
C SER A 58 3.38 10.82 -6.87
N PHE A 59 3.32 9.80 -7.71
CA PHE A 59 4.08 9.69 -8.96
C PHE A 59 3.62 10.71 -10.00
N ALA A 60 2.31 10.88 -10.18
CA ALA A 60 1.75 11.86 -11.12
C ALA A 60 2.09 13.31 -10.74
N SER A 61 2.18 13.61 -9.45
CA SER A 61 2.48 14.94 -8.93
C SER A 61 3.98 15.29 -8.90
N LYS A 62 4.87 14.40 -9.38
CA LYS A 62 6.34 14.53 -9.27
C LYS A 62 6.83 14.69 -7.83
N THR A 63 6.09 14.14 -6.85
CA THR A 63 6.58 14.06 -5.47
C THR A 63 7.92 13.32 -5.50
N PRO A 64 8.99 13.89 -4.92
CA PRO A 64 10.31 13.31 -5.06
C PRO A 64 10.33 11.91 -4.43
N LEU A 65 10.72 10.93 -5.24
CA LEU A 65 10.81 9.52 -4.86
C LEU A 65 11.76 9.26 -3.68
N SER A 66 12.61 10.24 -3.34
CA SER A 66 13.43 10.23 -2.13
C SER A 66 12.62 10.12 -0.85
N ASP A 67 11.36 10.56 -0.87
CA ASP A 67 10.49 10.57 0.31
C ASP A 67 9.73 9.24 0.49
N ILE A 68 9.81 8.35 -0.52
CA ILE A 68 9.20 7.04 -0.52
C ILE A 68 10.28 6.02 -0.18
N GLU A 69 10.29 5.53 1.06
CA GLU A 69 11.16 4.42 1.48
C GLU A 69 10.70 3.11 0.81
N ILE A 70 11.24 2.82 -0.37
CA ILE A 70 11.01 1.54 -1.06
C ILE A 70 11.76 0.43 -0.31
N LEU A 71 11.00 -0.37 0.43
CA LEU A 71 11.55 -1.39 1.33
C LEU A 71 11.76 -2.76 0.70
N ASP A 72 11.17 -3.02 -0.47
CA ASP A 72 11.21 -4.35 -1.09
C ASP A 72 11.17 -4.26 -2.63
N LYS A 73 11.98 -5.11 -3.29
CA LYS A 73 12.04 -5.18 -4.76
C LYS A 73 10.74 -5.69 -5.36
N ASP A 74 10.04 -6.59 -4.66
CA ASP A 74 8.78 -7.15 -5.15
C ASP A 74 7.67 -6.10 -5.10
N ILE A 75 7.62 -5.29 -4.04
CA ILE A 75 6.72 -4.12 -4.00
C ILE A 75 7.11 -3.12 -5.10
N ALA A 76 8.41 -2.81 -5.24
CA ALA A 76 8.86 -1.86 -6.24
C ALA A 76 8.40 -2.28 -7.64
N PHE A 77 8.50 -3.58 -7.95
CA PHE A 77 8.03 -4.15 -9.19
C PHE A 77 6.50 -4.06 -9.34
N GLU A 78 5.73 -4.38 -8.29
CA GLU A 78 4.27 -4.28 -8.32
C GLU A 78 3.76 -2.83 -8.45
N ILE A 79 4.44 -1.88 -7.83
CA ILE A 79 4.19 -0.44 -8.02
C ILE A 79 4.47 -0.04 -9.46
N LEU A 80 5.65 -0.40 -10.00
CA LEU A 80 6.03 -0.09 -11.38
C LEU A 80 5.05 -0.70 -12.38
N GLN A 81 4.61 -1.94 -12.19
CA GLN A 81 3.62 -2.58 -13.06
C GLN A 81 2.28 -1.84 -13.06
N ASN A 82 1.77 -1.41 -11.90
CA ASN A 82 0.50 -0.70 -11.85
C ASN A 82 0.59 0.71 -12.46
N LEU A 83 1.72 1.38 -12.30
CA LEU A 83 1.98 2.67 -12.95
C LEU A 83 2.04 2.53 -14.47
N VAL A 84 2.77 1.53 -14.98
CA VAL A 84 2.91 1.28 -16.43
C VAL A 84 1.57 0.84 -17.06
N CYS A 85 0.77 0.05 -16.36
CA CYS A 85 -0.55 -0.36 -16.85
C CYS A 85 -1.56 0.78 -16.99
N HIS A 86 -1.37 1.91 -16.28
CA HIS A 86 -2.25 3.07 -16.40
C HIS A 86 -1.79 4.09 -17.46
N SER A 87 -0.51 4.14 -17.80
CA SER A 87 0.00 5.03 -18.88
C SER A 87 -0.30 4.54 -20.29
N VAL A 88 -0.65 3.26 -20.48
CA VAL A 88 -0.98 2.69 -21.81
C VAL A 88 -2.47 2.83 -22.19
N LYS A 89 -3.31 3.36 -21.29
CA LYS A 89 -4.76 3.54 -21.56
C LYS A 89 -5.14 4.93 -22.07
N THR A 90 -4.16 5.81 -22.35
CA THR A 90 -4.38 7.18 -22.82
C THR A 90 -3.76 7.45 -24.19
N GLU A 91 -3.94 6.52 -25.13
CA GLU A 91 -3.74 6.77 -26.57
C GLU A 91 -5.02 6.43 -27.35
#